data_AF-A0A6G5A705-F1
#
_entry.id   AF-A0A6G5A705-F1
#
_cell.length_a   1.000
_cell.length_b   1.000
_cell.length_c   1.000
_cell.angle_alpha   90.00
_cell.angle_beta   90.00
_cell.angle_gamma   90.00
#
_symmetry.space_group_name_H-M   'P 1'
#
loop_
_entity.id
_entity.type
_entity.pdbx_description
1 polymer ?
#
loop_
_entity_poly.entity_id
_entity_poly.type
_entity_poly.pdbx_seq_one_letter_code
_entity_poly.pdbx_strand_id
1 'polypeptide(L)'
;MFNAYNISIMLYSAQTSMNKCAFLLILILSNAIPLLAWSPSWLNWLKNVTGWTTRTVKPQSKTVTGHTHRRNHTVYKAVCDNRLSEICLYPLLCLCPKYDAYGYVRNEGDRWYYNNITNQCVKRMAVADGCNDFETIDQCERHCFNATERSKALWSPEQLHAIFAKQY
;
A
#
# COMPACT_ATOMS: atom_id res chain seq x y z
N MET A 1 -62.10 53.03 23.24
CA MET A 1 -60.93 53.93 23.15
C MET A 1 -59.78 53.27 23.91
N PHE A 2 -58.87 52.60 23.21
CA PHE A 2 -57.72 51.89 23.79
C PHE A 2 -56.43 52.62 23.38
N ASN A 3 -55.62 52.98 24.38
CA ASN A 3 -54.40 53.77 24.25
C ASN A 3 -53.26 52.99 23.57
N ALA A 4 -52.75 53.51 22.47
CA ALA A 4 -51.72 52.91 21.62
C ALA A 4 -50.26 53.25 22.03
N TYR A 5 -50.00 53.59 23.30
CA TYR A 5 -48.69 54.10 23.74
C TYR A 5 -47.84 53.12 24.58
N ASN A 6 -48.26 51.86 24.75
CA ASN A 6 -47.53 50.90 25.60
C ASN A 6 -46.86 49.72 24.85
N ILE A 7 -46.85 49.71 23.51
CA ILE A 7 -46.26 48.58 22.74
C ILE A 7 -44.83 48.88 22.26
N SER A 8 -44.38 50.13 22.25
CA SER A 8 -43.06 50.48 21.70
C SER A 8 -41.86 50.34 22.65
N ILE A 9 -42.07 50.02 23.93
CA ILE A 9 -40.94 49.92 24.90
C ILE A 9 -40.46 48.47 25.10
N MET A 10 -41.25 47.45 24.77
CA MET A 10 -40.84 46.05 24.92
C MET A 10 -40.05 45.47 23.73
N LEU A 11 -39.85 46.22 22.64
CA LEU A 11 -39.09 45.75 21.47
C LEU A 11 -37.62 46.20 21.43
N TYR A 12 -37.19 47.08 22.33
CA TYR A 12 -35.80 47.57 22.34
C TYR A 12 -34.87 46.88 23.36
N SER A 13 -35.38 46.03 24.25
CA SER A 13 -34.53 45.30 25.21
C SER A 13 -34.06 43.93 24.70
N ALA A 14 -34.65 43.40 23.63
CA ALA A 14 -34.28 42.08 23.08
C ALA A 14 -33.22 42.11 21.96
N GLN A 15 -32.82 43.29 21.47
CA GLN A 15 -31.89 43.44 20.34
C GLN A 15 -30.43 43.72 20.76
N THR A 16 -30.03 43.37 21.99
CA THR A 16 -28.63 43.56 22.45
C THR A 16 -27.89 42.27 22.80
N SER A 17 -28.58 41.12 22.87
CA SER A 17 -27.94 39.83 23.15
C SER A 17 -27.48 39.11 21.87
N MET A 18 -28.22 39.24 20.76
CA MET A 18 -27.93 38.53 19.51
C MET A 18 -26.73 39.10 18.72
N ASN A 19 -26.38 40.37 18.94
CA ASN A 19 -25.28 41.02 18.22
C ASN A 19 -23.89 40.75 18.84
N LYS A 20 -23.81 40.44 20.14
CA LYS A 20 -22.52 40.21 20.82
C LYS A 20 -21.92 38.87 20.42
N CYS A 21 -22.72 37.81 20.37
CA CYS A 21 -22.25 36.49 19.94
C CYS A 21 -21.88 36.46 18.45
N ALA A 22 -22.65 37.15 17.60
CA ALA A 22 -22.35 37.24 16.17
C ALA A 22 -21.01 37.96 15.90
N PHE A 23 -20.76 39.09 16.57
CA PHE A 23 -19.48 39.80 16.45
C PHE A 23 -18.30 38.96 16.94
N LEU A 24 -18.49 38.21 18.03
CA LEU A 24 -17.45 37.35 18.59
C LEU A 24 -17.13 36.17 17.65
N LEU A 25 -18.14 35.58 17.01
CA LEU A 25 -17.95 34.55 15.99
C LEU A 25 -17.25 35.10 14.73
N ILE A 26 -17.61 36.30 14.27
CA ILE A 26 -16.94 36.93 13.12
C ILE A 26 -15.47 37.22 13.45
N LEU A 27 -15.15 37.67 14.66
CA LEU A 27 -13.77 37.90 15.12
C LEU A 27 -12.95 36.60 15.21
N ILE A 28 -13.54 35.51 15.68
CA ILE A 28 -12.87 34.20 15.73
C ILE A 28 -12.60 33.69 14.30
N LEU A 29 -13.61 33.74 13.43
CA LEU A 29 -13.49 33.23 12.06
C LEU A 29 -12.53 34.06 11.21
N SER A 30 -12.53 35.39 11.35
CA SER A 30 -11.64 36.28 10.59
C SER A 30 -10.15 36.15 10.96
N ASN A 31 -9.82 35.72 12.19
CA ASN A 31 -8.44 35.45 12.59
C ASN A 31 -7.99 34.00 12.29
N ALA A 32 -8.91 33.05 12.12
CA ALA A 32 -8.58 31.66 11.81
C ALA A 32 -8.35 31.39 10.31
N ILE A 33 -8.97 32.18 9.42
CA ILE A 33 -8.90 31.96 7.96
C ILE A 33 -7.48 32.15 7.39
N PRO A 34 -6.67 33.15 7.80
CA PRO A 34 -5.29 33.29 7.31
C PRO A 34 -4.37 32.12 7.68
N LEU A 35 -4.66 31.40 8.77
CA LEU A 35 -3.88 30.24 9.23
C LEU A 35 -4.23 28.94 8.49
N LEU A 36 -5.37 28.89 7.81
CA LEU A 36 -5.80 27.74 7.00
C LEU A 36 -5.43 27.89 5.51
N ALA A 37 -5.12 29.10 5.05
CA ALA A 37 -4.72 29.37 3.66
C ALA A 37 -3.22 29.09 3.39
N TRP A 38 -2.38 29.08 4.43
CA TRP A 38 -1.04 28.51 4.35
C TRP A 38 -1.11 27.03 4.70
N SER A 39 -1.43 26.20 3.70
CA SER A 39 -1.35 24.76 3.84
C SER A 39 0.05 24.40 4.34
N PRO A 40 0.20 23.95 5.58
CA PRO A 40 1.52 23.70 6.11
C PRO A 40 2.11 22.50 5.37
N SER A 41 3.34 22.65 4.90
CA SER A 41 4.08 21.72 4.04
C SER A 41 4.13 20.27 4.55
N TRP A 42 3.80 20.04 5.83
CA TRP A 42 3.69 18.72 6.44
C TRP A 42 2.48 17.89 5.95
N LEU A 43 1.42 18.50 5.41
CA LEU A 43 0.30 17.76 4.80
C LEU A 43 0.71 17.05 3.49
N ASN A 44 1.78 17.49 2.82
CA ASN A 44 2.37 16.75 1.69
C ASN A 44 3.10 15.48 2.15
N TRP A 45 3.63 15.45 3.38
CA TRP A 45 4.23 14.24 3.94
C TRP A 45 3.15 13.17 4.21
N LEU A 46 1.98 13.56 4.72
CA LEU A 46 0.85 12.63 4.88
C LEU A 46 0.35 12.04 3.54
N LYS A 47 0.37 12.81 2.44
CA LYS A 47 0.06 12.28 1.10
C LYS A 47 1.05 11.21 0.62
N ASN A 48 2.31 11.28 1.04
CA ASN A 48 3.31 10.26 0.72
C ASN A 48 3.20 9.00 1.60
N VAL A 49 2.63 9.11 2.81
CA VAL A 49 2.42 7.96 3.71
C VAL A 49 1.16 7.17 3.33
N THR A 50 0.13 7.81 2.75
CA THR A 50 -1.08 7.11 2.26
C THR A 50 -1.07 6.86 0.75
N GLY A 51 0.07 7.04 0.08
CA GLY A 51 0.28 6.84 -1.35
C GLY A 51 0.31 5.37 -1.78
N TRP A 52 -0.62 4.55 -1.30
CA TRP A 52 -0.94 3.25 -1.90
C TRP A 52 -1.89 3.45 -3.08
N THR A 53 -1.50 4.26 -4.07
CA THR A 53 -1.88 3.92 -5.44
C THR A 53 -0.89 2.88 -5.91
N THR A 54 -1.05 1.64 -5.41
CA THR A 54 -0.70 0.50 -6.24
C THR A 54 -1.47 0.68 -7.54
N ARG A 55 -0.78 1.11 -8.61
CA ARG A 55 -1.19 0.70 -9.94
C ARG A 55 -1.07 -0.81 -9.93
N THR A 56 -2.09 -1.47 -9.42
CA THR A 56 -2.33 -2.87 -9.67
C THR A 56 -2.55 -2.90 -11.17
N VAL A 57 -1.48 -3.19 -11.92
CA VAL A 57 -1.59 -3.66 -13.29
C VAL A 57 -2.38 -4.96 -13.14
N LYS A 58 -3.72 -4.85 -13.14
CA LYS A 58 -4.58 -6.02 -13.24
C LYS A 58 -4.11 -6.71 -14.52
N PRO A 59 -3.62 -7.96 -14.47
CA PRO A 59 -3.48 -8.72 -15.69
C PRO A 59 -4.89 -8.78 -16.29
N GLN A 60 -5.08 -8.11 -17.42
CA GLN A 60 -6.31 -8.22 -18.17
C GLN A 60 -6.42 -9.70 -18.58
N SER A 61 -7.23 -10.46 -17.85
CA SER A 61 -7.83 -11.70 -18.33
C SER A 61 -8.78 -11.33 -19.47
N LYS A 62 -8.22 -10.91 -20.60
CA LYS A 62 -8.94 -10.93 -21.86
C LYS A 62 -8.86 -12.36 -22.33
N THR A 63 -9.99 -13.04 -22.31
CA THR A 63 -10.30 -14.10 -23.26
C THR A 63 -10.09 -13.50 -24.65
N VAL A 64 -8.88 -13.70 -25.21
CA VAL A 64 -8.50 -13.23 -26.54
C VAL A 64 -9.10 -14.20 -27.55
N THR A 65 -10.41 -14.10 -27.79
CA THR A 65 -11.01 -14.55 -29.04
C THR A 65 -10.78 -13.45 -30.07
N GLY A 66 -9.64 -13.56 -30.77
CA GLY A 66 -9.31 -12.75 -31.93
C GLY A 66 -8.68 -11.40 -31.60
N HIS A 67 -7.38 -11.27 -31.82
CA HIS A 67 -6.74 -10.09 -32.43
C HIS A 67 -5.25 -10.36 -32.65
N THR A 68 -4.89 -10.44 -33.93
CA THR A 68 -3.57 -10.15 -34.52
C THR A 68 -2.35 -10.20 -33.58
N HIS A 69 -1.74 -11.38 -33.57
CA HIS A 69 -0.32 -11.68 -33.39
C HIS A 69 0.64 -10.47 -33.27
N ARG A 70 0.67 -9.80 -32.11
CA ARG A 70 1.76 -8.89 -31.75
C ARG A 70 2.95 -9.75 -31.29
N ARG A 71 3.69 -10.26 -32.28
CA ARG A 71 4.92 -11.04 -32.09
C ARG A 71 5.98 -10.14 -31.46
N ASN A 72 6.70 -10.65 -30.46
CA ASN A 72 7.79 -10.02 -29.70
C ASN A 72 7.41 -9.39 -28.35
N HIS A 73 6.51 -9.99 -27.57
CA HIS A 73 6.59 -9.87 -26.11
C HIS A 73 7.22 -11.14 -25.57
N THR A 74 8.37 -11.03 -24.92
CA THR A 74 8.98 -12.12 -24.16
C THR A 74 8.10 -12.38 -22.95
N VAL A 75 7.39 -13.52 -22.94
CA VAL A 75 6.65 -13.97 -21.77
C VAL A 75 7.68 -14.56 -20.81
N TYR A 76 8.00 -13.81 -19.76
CA TYR A 76 8.87 -14.31 -18.70
C TYR A 76 8.16 -15.44 -17.96
N LYS A 77 8.79 -16.61 -17.96
CA LYS A 77 8.32 -17.74 -17.18
C LYS A 77 8.81 -17.53 -15.74
N ALA A 78 7.90 -17.45 -14.79
CA ALA A 78 8.28 -17.42 -13.38
C ALA A 78 8.93 -18.76 -13.04
N VAL A 79 10.21 -18.74 -12.68
CA VAL A 79 10.94 -19.92 -12.22
C VAL A 79 11.66 -19.57 -10.92
N CYS A 80 11.55 -20.45 -9.94
CA CYS A 80 12.30 -20.36 -8.69
C CYS A 80 13.61 -21.15 -8.82
N ASP A 81 14.46 -20.83 -9.79
CA ASP A 81 15.66 -21.61 -10.13
C ASP A 81 16.94 -21.03 -9.53
N ASN A 82 16.86 -20.56 -8.28
CA ASN A 82 18.07 -20.14 -7.56
C ASN A 82 18.90 -19.08 -8.33
N ARG A 83 18.22 -18.11 -8.96
CA ARG A 83 18.79 -17.04 -9.81
C ARG A 83 19.34 -17.47 -11.18
N LEU A 84 19.19 -18.72 -11.61
CA LEU A 84 19.61 -19.15 -12.95
C LEU A 84 18.82 -18.45 -14.07
N SER A 85 17.55 -18.14 -13.83
CA SER A 85 16.71 -17.40 -14.79
C SER A 85 16.88 -15.88 -14.72
N GLU A 86 17.79 -15.37 -13.88
CA GLU A 86 18.06 -13.94 -13.60
C GLU A 86 16.85 -13.11 -13.10
N ILE A 87 15.62 -13.62 -13.19
CA ILE A 87 14.40 -12.84 -13.02
C ILE A 87 13.54 -13.42 -11.91
N CYS A 88 13.49 -12.70 -10.78
CA CYS A 88 12.56 -12.96 -9.69
C CYS A 88 11.29 -12.12 -9.88
N LEU A 89 10.14 -12.78 -10.14
CA LEU A 89 8.87 -12.09 -10.34
C LEU A 89 8.13 -11.87 -9.02
N TYR A 90 7.71 -10.64 -8.76
CA TYR A 90 6.94 -10.27 -7.58
C TYR A 90 5.41 -10.42 -7.81
N PRO A 91 4.60 -10.86 -6.82
CA PRO A 91 5.00 -11.43 -5.51
C PRO A 91 5.39 -12.91 -5.49
N LEU A 92 5.45 -13.60 -6.64
CA LEU A 92 5.77 -15.04 -6.71
C LEU A 92 7.11 -15.41 -6.07
N LEU A 93 8.09 -14.52 -6.08
CA LEU A 93 9.40 -14.70 -5.44
C LEU A 93 9.27 -15.06 -3.95
N CYS A 94 8.26 -14.54 -3.26
CA CYS A 94 8.01 -14.81 -1.85
C CYS A 94 7.50 -16.22 -1.57
N LEU A 95 6.99 -16.90 -2.60
CA LEU A 95 6.48 -18.26 -2.52
C LEU A 95 7.52 -19.29 -3.00
N CYS A 96 8.67 -18.85 -3.48
CA CYS A 96 9.76 -19.75 -3.82
C CYS A 96 10.29 -20.46 -2.55
N PRO A 97 10.75 -21.71 -2.67
CA PRO A 97 11.32 -22.45 -1.56
C PRO A 97 12.56 -21.73 -1.06
N LYS A 98 12.84 -21.88 0.23
CA LYS A 98 14.14 -21.47 0.78
C LYS A 98 15.22 -22.34 0.17
N TYR A 99 16.36 -21.76 -0.15
CA TYR A 99 17.49 -22.50 -0.68
C TYR A 99 18.41 -22.92 0.47
N ASP A 100 18.47 -24.21 0.77
CA ASP A 100 19.21 -24.73 1.93
C ASP A 100 20.68 -25.08 1.61
N ALA A 101 21.26 -24.60 0.51
CA ALA A 101 22.65 -24.96 0.23
C ALA A 101 23.60 -24.31 1.23
N TYR A 102 24.19 -25.17 2.05
CA TYR A 102 25.37 -24.89 2.85
C TYR A 102 26.60 -24.85 1.93
N GLY A 103 26.73 -23.78 1.14
CA GLY A 103 27.99 -23.49 0.44
C GLY A 103 29.07 -23.03 1.43
N TYR A 104 30.33 -22.98 0.99
CA TYR A 104 31.40 -22.34 1.76
C TYR A 104 31.04 -20.86 1.99
N VAL A 105 30.48 -20.56 3.15
CA VAL A 105 30.00 -19.24 3.53
C VAL A 105 31.20 -18.35 3.82
N ARG A 106 31.57 -17.46 2.89
CA ARG A 106 32.59 -16.43 3.17
C ARG A 106 32.04 -15.25 3.99
N ASN A 107 30.73 -15.04 3.97
CA ASN A 107 30.04 -13.98 4.70
C ASN A 107 28.84 -14.59 5.44
N GLU A 108 28.99 -14.86 6.72
CA GLU A 108 27.91 -15.24 7.64
C GLU A 108 27.01 -14.03 7.88
N GLY A 109 26.23 -13.67 6.87
CA GLY A 109 25.18 -12.68 6.99
C GLY A 109 23.90 -13.33 7.46
N ASP A 110 23.23 -12.70 8.42
CA ASP A 110 21.84 -13.01 8.73
C ASP A 110 20.97 -12.73 7.49
N ARG A 111 20.38 -13.77 6.89
CA ARG A 111 19.45 -13.65 5.78
C ARG A 111 18.03 -13.89 6.24
N TRP A 112 17.08 -13.38 5.49
CA TRP A 112 15.65 -13.52 5.77
C TRP A 112 14.96 -14.16 4.58
N TYR A 113 13.97 -14.99 4.83
CA TYR A 113 13.09 -15.55 3.80
C TYR A 113 11.65 -15.55 4.29
N TYR A 114 10.70 -15.50 3.37
CA TYR A 114 9.29 -15.60 3.70
C TYR A 114 8.87 -17.06 3.79
N ASN A 115 8.38 -17.47 4.96
CA ASN A 115 7.77 -18.77 5.14
C ASN A 115 6.27 -18.66 4.86
N ASN A 116 5.83 -19.23 3.75
CA ASN A 116 4.43 -19.20 3.31
C ASN A 116 3.48 -20.04 4.17
N ILE A 117 4.00 -21.02 4.93
CA ILE A 117 3.21 -21.85 5.85
C ILE A 117 2.88 -21.03 7.11
N THR A 118 3.87 -20.35 7.68
CA THR A 118 3.68 -19.52 8.88
C THR A 118 3.24 -18.08 8.56
N ASN A 119 3.31 -17.68 7.29
CA ASN A 119 3.12 -16.30 6.82
C ASN A 119 4.03 -15.29 7.54
N GLN A 120 5.27 -15.68 7.81
CA GLN A 120 6.23 -14.85 8.54
C GLN A 120 7.59 -14.82 7.85
N CYS A 121 8.31 -13.72 8.02
CA CYS A 121 9.72 -13.61 7.66
C CYS A 121 10.57 -14.29 8.72
N VAL A 122 11.31 -15.31 8.33
CA VAL A 122 12.13 -16.14 9.21
C VAL A 122 13.60 -15.90 8.90
N LYS A 123 14.39 -15.74 9.96
CA LYS A 123 15.84 -15.56 9.89
C LYS A 123 16.52 -16.90 9.58
N ARG A 124 17.55 -16.89 8.76
CA ARG A 124 18.40 -18.06 8.44
C ARG A 124 19.86 -17.65 8.29
N MET A 125 20.76 -18.58 8.59
CA MET A 125 22.17 -18.46 8.24
C MET A 125 22.38 -19.15 6.90
N ALA A 126 22.57 -18.38 5.84
CA ALA A 126 22.75 -18.91 4.50
C ALA A 126 23.49 -17.91 3.61
N VAL A 127 24.05 -18.41 2.51
CA VAL A 127 24.54 -17.55 1.43
C VAL A 127 23.34 -16.89 0.73
N ALA A 128 23.54 -15.65 0.29
CA ALA A 128 22.54 -14.93 -0.48
C ALA A 128 22.27 -15.66 -1.81
N ASP A 129 21.11 -16.30 -1.90
CA ASP A 129 20.77 -17.14 -3.04
C ASP A 129 19.27 -17.33 -3.22
N GLY A 130 18.88 -17.47 -4.48
CA GLY A 130 17.48 -17.56 -4.89
C GLY A 130 16.70 -16.26 -4.82
N CYS A 131 15.39 -16.42 -5.03
CA CYS A 131 14.42 -15.32 -5.12
C CYS A 131 13.72 -15.01 -3.79
N ASN A 132 13.52 -16.01 -2.94
CA ASN A 132 12.97 -15.84 -1.59
C ASN A 132 14.10 -15.59 -0.58
N ASP A 133 14.87 -14.53 -0.79
CA ASP A 133 16.06 -14.25 -0.01
C ASP A 133 16.30 -12.74 0.12
N PHE A 134 16.30 -12.27 1.36
CA PHE A 134 16.31 -10.87 1.72
C PHE A 134 17.44 -10.58 2.70
N GLU A 135 17.97 -9.37 2.62
CA GLU A 135 19.07 -8.92 3.47
C GLU A 135 18.58 -8.49 4.85
N THR A 136 17.39 -7.92 4.92
CA THR A 136 16.80 -7.41 6.16
C THR A 136 15.37 -7.90 6.34
N ILE A 137 14.92 -7.97 7.60
CA ILE A 137 13.54 -8.31 7.94
C ILE A 137 12.56 -7.31 7.29
N ASP A 138 12.86 -6.01 7.35
CA ASP A 138 12.03 -4.95 6.74
C ASP A 138 11.88 -5.12 5.23
N GLN A 139 12.91 -5.60 4.54
CA GLN A 139 12.83 -5.90 3.12
C GLN A 139 11.90 -7.09 2.89
N CYS A 140 12.08 -8.18 3.64
CA CYS A 140 11.21 -9.36 3.56
C CYS A 140 9.75 -9.01 3.83
N GLU A 141 9.45 -8.28 4.90
CA GLU A 141 8.08 -7.94 5.28
C GLU A 141 7.42 -7.01 4.27
N ARG A 142 8.11 -5.95 3.81
CA ARG A 142 7.54 -5.02 2.82
C ARG A 142 7.18 -5.71 1.52
N HIS A 143 7.99 -6.66 1.06
CA HIS A 143 7.70 -7.40 -0.17
C HIS A 143 6.67 -8.50 0.08
N CYS A 144 6.88 -9.33 1.10
CA CYS A 144 6.17 -10.59 1.22
C CYS A 144 4.97 -10.58 2.16
N PHE A 145 4.69 -9.45 2.83
CA PHE A 145 3.45 -9.32 3.59
C PHE A 145 2.25 -9.62 2.70
N ASN A 146 1.51 -10.67 3.08
CA ASN A 146 0.35 -11.16 2.37
C ASN A 146 0.62 -11.61 0.91
N ALA A 147 1.82 -12.13 0.63
CA ALA A 147 2.22 -12.59 -0.71
C ALA A 147 1.30 -13.69 -1.27
N THR A 148 0.78 -14.57 -0.42
CA THR A 148 -0.12 -15.67 -0.82
C THR A 148 -1.43 -15.14 -1.40
N GLU A 149 -2.10 -14.22 -0.72
CA GLU A 149 -3.36 -13.65 -1.22
C GLU A 149 -3.13 -12.79 -2.46
N ARG A 150 -2.06 -11.97 -2.47
CA ARG A 150 -1.68 -11.19 -3.65
C ARG A 150 -1.42 -12.08 -4.86
N SER A 151 -0.76 -13.21 -4.66
CA SER A 151 -0.50 -14.18 -5.73
C SER A 151 -1.80 -14.79 -6.25
N LYS A 152 -2.71 -15.21 -5.37
CA LYS A 152 -4.03 -15.74 -5.78
C LYS A 152 -4.89 -14.70 -6.52
N ALA A 153 -4.70 -13.41 -6.24
CA ALA A 153 -5.42 -12.34 -6.92
C ALA A 153 -4.88 -12.02 -8.33
N LEU A 154 -3.61 -12.37 -8.61
CA LEU A 154 -2.92 -12.02 -9.85
C LEU A 154 -2.76 -13.20 -10.82
N TRP A 155 -2.71 -14.44 -10.32
CA TRP A 155 -2.49 -15.65 -11.12
C TRP A 155 -3.60 -16.67 -10.94
N SER A 156 -3.87 -17.44 -12.00
CA SER A 156 -4.81 -18.55 -11.90
C SER A 156 -4.24 -19.70 -11.06
N PRO A 157 -5.09 -20.54 -10.44
CA PRO A 157 -4.63 -21.72 -9.70
C PRO A 157 -3.72 -22.64 -10.53
N GLU A 158 -4.00 -22.82 -11.82
CA GLU A 158 -3.21 -23.65 -12.73
C GLU A 158 -1.82 -23.06 -12.95
N GLN A 159 -1.72 -21.73 -13.07
CA GLN A 159 -0.43 -21.03 -13.21
C GLN A 159 0.41 -21.17 -11.95
N LEU A 160 -0.20 -20.95 -10.77
CA LEU A 160 0.48 -21.13 -9.49
C LEU A 160 0.95 -22.58 -9.33
N HIS A 161 0.09 -23.56 -9.63
CA HIS A 161 0.47 -24.98 -9.59
C HIS A 161 1.63 -25.28 -10.54
N ALA A 162 1.61 -24.78 -11.78
CA ALA A 162 2.70 -25.00 -12.74
C ALA A 162 4.05 -24.40 -12.30
N ILE A 163 4.03 -23.31 -11.52
CA ILE A 163 5.22 -22.66 -10.98
C ILE A 163 5.82 -23.50 -9.84
N PHE A 164 4.98 -24.01 -8.93
CA PHE A 164 5.45 -24.76 -7.75
C PHE A 164 5.61 -26.26 -7.98
N ALA A 165 4.92 -26.86 -8.95
CA ALA A 165 5.00 -28.30 -9.24
C ALA A 165 6.37 -28.76 -9.77
N LYS A 166 7.25 -27.83 -10.18
CA LYS A 166 8.60 -28.14 -10.64
C LYS A 166 9.65 -28.24 -9.53
N GLN A 167 9.23 -28.09 -8.27
CA GLN A 167 10.15 -28.01 -7.13
C GLN A 167 10.29 -29.32 -6.35
N TYR A 168 9.49 -30.34 -6.69
CA TYR A 168 9.55 -31.70 -6.15
C TYR A 168 9.82 -32.67 -7.30
#